data_AF-A0AAN0NC68-F1
#
_entry.id   AF-A0AAN0NC68-F1
#
_cell.length_a   1.000
_cell.length_b   1.000
_cell.length_c   1.000
_cell.angle_alpha   90.00
_cell.angle_beta   90.00
_cell.angle_gamma   90.00
#
_symmetry.space_group_name_H-M   'P 1'
#
loop_
_entity.id
_entity.type
_entity.pdbx_description
1 polymer ?
#
loop_
_entity_poly.entity_id
_entity_poly.type
_entity_poly.pdbx_seq_one_letter_code
_entity_poly.pdbx_strand_id
1 'polypeptide(L)'
;MLETSLRLQSASNRSEIIDALGHQVKKLLNTSVIIYTLEADQLIPTVYSDLSSDYIHDVLLTQQERAIAQWVFENNKRAGAHTNTLSNAKLTYLAIRSVDKVVAVLGFANHEDGMDPFEKNLLVSLINEGGLALEKASLDEDQHRMRC
;
A
#
# COMPACT_ATOMS: atom_id res chain seq x y z
N MET A 1 32.41 -23.37 0.90
CA MET A 1 32.22 -21.92 0.65
C MET A 1 31.24 -21.77 -0.49
N LEU A 2 29.97 -21.47 -0.19
CA LEU A 2 28.95 -20.88 -1.08
C LEU A 2 27.56 -20.79 -0.39
N GLU A 3 27.48 -20.67 0.94
CA GLU A 3 26.19 -20.50 1.64
C GLU A 3 26.01 -19.10 2.26
N THR A 4 27.08 -18.30 2.28
CA THR A 4 27.07 -16.98 2.94
C THR A 4 26.68 -15.84 1.99
N SER A 5 26.68 -16.08 0.67
CA SER A 5 26.38 -15.03 -0.33
C SER A 5 24.90 -14.87 -0.65
N LEU A 6 24.02 -15.80 -0.25
CA LEU A 6 22.57 -15.68 -0.48
C LEU A 6 21.82 -14.92 0.62
N ARG A 7 22.51 -14.50 1.69
CA ARG A 7 21.88 -13.87 2.86
C ARG A 7 22.26 -12.40 3.10
N LEU A 8 23.01 -11.75 2.20
CA LEU A 8 23.54 -10.41 2.48
C LEU A 8 23.47 -9.36 1.36
N GLN A 9 22.90 -9.63 0.17
CA GLN A 9 22.88 -8.62 -0.91
C GLN A 9 21.60 -8.56 -1.77
N SER A 10 20.42 -8.65 -1.15
CA SER A 10 19.23 -8.00 -1.70
C SER A 10 18.66 -7.14 -0.58
N ALA A 11 18.88 -5.83 -0.68
CA ALA A 11 18.16 -4.85 0.11
C ALA A 11 16.66 -5.20 0.09
N SER A 12 15.98 -5.11 1.24
CA SER A 12 14.58 -5.47 1.49
C SER A 12 13.76 -5.83 0.25
N ASN A 13 13.34 -7.10 0.12
CA ASN A 13 12.51 -7.52 -1.01
C ASN A 13 11.19 -6.73 -1.00
N ARG A 14 10.61 -6.44 -2.18
CA ARG A 14 9.38 -5.63 -2.33
C ARG A 14 8.28 -6.04 -1.33
N SER A 15 8.07 -7.34 -1.11
CA SER A 15 7.12 -7.89 -0.14
C SER A 15 7.44 -7.49 1.29
N GLU A 16 8.70 -7.48 1.71
CA GLU A 16 9.11 -7.09 3.06
C GLU A 16 8.85 -5.60 3.31
N ILE A 17 9.06 -4.75 2.29
CA ILE A 17 8.73 -3.33 2.37
C ILE A 17 7.23 -3.13 2.52
N ILE A 18 6.42 -3.82 1.70
CA ILE A 18 4.96 -3.76 1.78
C ILE A 18 4.46 -4.25 3.14
N ASP A 19 5.01 -5.35 3.66
CA ASP A 19 4.66 -5.87 4.98
C ASP A 19 5.04 -4.92 6.10
N ALA A 20 6.26 -4.38 6.09
CA ALA A 20 6.68 -3.41 7.10
C ALA A 20 5.76 -2.17 7.09
N LEU A 21 5.46 -1.64 5.90
CA LEU A 21 4.58 -0.49 5.73
C LEU A 21 3.15 -0.80 6.24
N GLY A 22 2.58 -1.94 5.85
CA GLY A 22 1.25 -2.37 6.25
C GLY A 22 1.09 -2.48 7.76
N HIS A 23 2.07 -3.12 8.44
CA HIS A 23 2.05 -3.23 9.89
C HIS A 23 2.24 -1.88 10.60
N GLN A 24 3.12 -1.01 10.10
CA GLN A 24 3.34 0.31 10.68
C GLN A 24 2.09 1.20 10.55
N VAL A 25 1.45 1.21 9.38
CA VAL A 25 0.22 1.97 9.16
C VAL A 25 -0.94 1.41 9.98
N LYS A 26 -1.10 0.08 10.05
CA LYS A 26 -2.10 -0.56 10.92
C LYS A 26 -1.89 -0.15 12.38
N LYS A 27 -0.65 -0.15 12.87
CA LYS A 27 -0.31 0.25 14.24
C LYS A 27 -0.57 1.73 14.50
N LEU A 28 -0.22 2.59 13.54
CA LEU A 28 -0.44 4.03 13.62
C LEU A 28 -1.93 4.36 13.71
N LEU A 29 -2.72 3.79 12.80
CA LEU A 29 -4.13 4.12 12.65
C LEU A 29 -5.05 3.24 13.50
N ASN A 30 -4.54 2.17 14.09
CA ASN A 30 -5.30 1.17 14.85
C ASN A 30 -6.57 0.69 14.09
N THR A 31 -6.42 0.46 12.78
CA THR A 31 -7.54 0.12 11.88
C THR A 31 -7.12 -0.90 10.83
N SER A 32 -8.10 -1.45 10.10
CA SER A 32 -7.82 -2.35 8.98
C SER A 32 -7.19 -1.59 7.82
N VAL A 33 -6.12 -2.16 7.27
CA VAL A 33 -5.33 -1.57 6.20
C VAL A 33 -5.24 -2.57 5.04
N ILE A 34 -5.30 -2.06 3.82
CA ILE A 34 -5.10 -2.83 2.59
C ILE A 34 -4.07 -2.09 1.75
N ILE A 35 -3.06 -2.81 1.27
CA ILE A 35 -2.10 -2.26 0.30
C ILE A 35 -2.29 -3.00 -1.01
N TYR A 36 -2.59 -2.25 -2.07
CA TYR A 36 -2.72 -2.76 -3.42
C TYR A 36 -1.41 -2.54 -4.17
N THR A 37 -0.82 -3.60 -4.71
CA THR A 37 0.37 -3.53 -5.55
C THR A 37 0.11 -4.06 -6.94
N LEU A 38 0.76 -3.48 -7.95
CA LEU A 38 0.61 -3.90 -9.33
C LEU A 38 1.42 -5.17 -9.61
N GLU A 39 0.75 -6.23 -10.06
CA GLU A 39 1.36 -7.47 -10.54
C GLU A 39 0.70 -7.87 -11.84
N ALA A 40 1.49 -8.04 -12.92
CA ALA A 40 0.99 -8.38 -14.26
C ALA A 40 -0.25 -7.54 -14.68
N ASP A 41 -0.15 -6.21 -14.53
CA ASP A 41 -1.18 -5.22 -14.84
C ASP A 41 -2.46 -5.29 -13.98
N GLN A 42 -2.43 -6.04 -12.87
CA GLN A 42 -3.56 -6.11 -11.92
C GLN A 42 -3.14 -5.67 -10.53
N LEU A 43 -4.01 -4.91 -9.87
CA LEU A 43 -3.83 -4.55 -8.46
C LEU A 43 -4.20 -5.73 -7.55
N ILE A 44 -3.18 -6.31 -6.93
CA ILE A 44 -3.30 -7.39 -5.96
C ILE A 44 -3.31 -6.79 -4.54
N PRO A 45 -4.35 -7.07 -3.73
CA PRO A 45 -4.43 -6.57 -2.37
C PRO A 45 -3.69 -7.47 -1.37
N THR A 46 -2.97 -6.84 -0.45
CA THR A 46 -2.48 -7.44 0.79
C THR A 46 -3.21 -6.79 1.97
N VAL A 47 -3.82 -7.61 2.83
CA VAL A 47 -4.69 -7.16 3.92
C VAL A 47 -4.02 -7.31 5.27
N TYR A 48 -4.05 -6.24 6.06
CA TYR A 48 -3.59 -6.18 7.45
C TYR A 48 -4.78 -5.82 8.33
N SER A 49 -5.45 -6.83 8.88
CA SER A 49 -6.70 -6.67 9.64
C SER A 49 -6.82 -7.76 10.71
N ASP A 50 -7.58 -7.47 11.77
CA ASP A 50 -7.98 -8.45 12.80
C ASP A 50 -9.45 -8.90 12.63
N LEU A 51 -10.09 -8.47 11.54
CA LEU A 51 -11.49 -8.81 11.22
C LEU A 51 -11.61 -10.21 10.62
N SER A 52 -12.83 -10.74 10.61
CA SER A 52 -13.10 -12.04 9.99
C SER A 52 -12.87 -12.00 8.48
N SER A 53 -12.47 -13.15 7.92
CA SER A 53 -12.27 -13.31 6.47
C SER A 53 -13.52 -12.93 5.68
N ASP A 54 -14.70 -13.34 6.14
CA ASP A 54 -15.98 -13.01 5.49
C ASP A 54 -16.20 -11.50 5.41
N TYR A 55 -15.96 -10.76 6.51
CA TYR A 55 -16.09 -9.31 6.50
C TYR A 55 -15.09 -8.64 5.55
N ILE A 56 -13.85 -9.12 5.54
CA ILE A 56 -12.81 -8.62 4.63
C ILE A 56 -13.26 -8.79 3.17
N HIS A 57 -13.78 -9.96 2.80
CA HIS A 57 -14.21 -10.25 1.44
C HIS A 57 -15.49 -9.50 1.04
N ASP A 58 -16.50 -9.50 1.90
CA ASP A 58 -17.83 -8.97 1.60
C ASP A 58 -17.91 -7.44 1.69
N VAL A 59 -16.99 -6.81 2.42
CA VAL A 59 -17.04 -5.36 2.70
C VAL A 59 -15.80 -4.63 2.20
N LEU A 60 -14.60 -5.17 2.44
CA LEU A 60 -13.34 -4.41 2.22
C LEU A 60 -12.66 -4.73 0.87
N LEU A 61 -12.97 -5.88 0.27
CA LEU A 61 -12.41 -6.34 -1.01
C LEU A 61 -13.45 -6.45 -2.13
N THR A 62 -14.57 -5.75 -1.99
CA THR A 62 -15.63 -5.72 -3.01
C THR A 62 -15.10 -5.18 -4.34
N GLN A 63 -15.84 -5.45 -5.42
CA GLN A 63 -15.50 -4.91 -6.74
C GLN A 63 -15.46 -3.38 -6.75
N GLN A 64 -16.33 -2.72 -5.97
CA GLN A 64 -16.34 -1.28 -5.83
C GLN A 64 -15.05 -0.78 -5.17
N GLU A 65 -14.66 -1.35 -4.03
CA GLU A 65 -13.42 -1.00 -3.32
C GLU A 65 -12.18 -1.18 -4.23
N ARG A 66 -12.12 -2.28 -5.00
CA ARG A 66 -11.04 -2.52 -5.98
C ARG A 66 -11.02 -1.50 -7.11
N ALA A 67 -12.18 -1.11 -7.65
CA ALA A 67 -12.28 -0.12 -8.71
C ALA A 67 -11.82 1.27 -8.24
N ILE A 68 -12.07 1.61 -6.97
CA ILE A 68 -11.60 2.87 -6.39
C ILE A 68 -10.08 2.83 -6.22
N ALA A 69 -9.51 1.71 -5.74
CA ALA A 69 -8.07 1.54 -5.66
C ALA A 69 -7.40 1.70 -7.04
N GLN A 70 -7.97 1.09 -8.08
CA GLN A 70 -7.52 1.26 -9.46
C GLN A 70 -7.58 2.72 -9.91
N TRP A 71 -8.69 3.40 -9.64
CA TRP A 71 -8.84 4.81 -9.99
C TRP A 71 -7.77 5.68 -9.31
N VAL A 72 -7.48 5.44 -8.02
CA VAL A 72 -6.42 6.16 -7.29
C VAL A 72 -5.04 5.89 -7.89
N PHE A 73 -4.77 4.64 -8.28
CA PHE A 73 -3.52 4.26 -8.94
C PHE A 73 -3.31 5.05 -10.24
N GLU A 74 -4.34 5.11 -11.09
CA GLU A 74 -4.28 5.77 -12.40
C GLU A 74 -4.29 7.30 -12.32
N ASN A 75 -5.06 7.86 -11.38
CA ASN A 75 -5.31 9.31 -11.33
C ASN A 75 -4.42 10.03 -10.32
N ASN A 76 -3.67 9.30 -9.49
CA ASN A 76 -2.80 9.82 -8.45
C ASN A 76 -3.50 10.85 -7.54
N LYS A 77 -4.77 10.59 -7.22
CA LYS A 77 -5.64 11.44 -6.41
C LYS A 77 -6.30 10.61 -5.33
N ARG A 78 -6.43 11.18 -4.13
CA ARG A 78 -7.18 10.56 -3.03
C ARG A 78 -8.65 10.38 -3.40
N ALA A 79 -9.24 9.27 -2.96
CA ALA A 79 -10.67 8.96 -3.16
C ALA A 79 -11.20 8.11 -2.00
N GLY A 80 -12.50 7.83 -2.02
CA GLY A 80 -13.16 6.97 -1.05
C GLY A 80 -13.87 7.73 0.07
N ALA A 81 -14.13 7.04 1.17
CA ALA A 81 -14.83 7.57 2.34
C ALA A 81 -14.21 8.90 2.80
N HIS A 82 -15.03 9.84 3.29
CA HIS A 82 -14.59 11.17 3.74
C HIS A 82 -13.83 12.01 2.70
N THR A 83 -14.00 11.72 1.40
CA THR A 83 -13.49 12.56 0.31
C THR A 83 -14.64 13.01 -0.61
N ASN A 84 -14.38 13.97 -1.50
CA ASN A 84 -15.35 14.42 -2.50
C ASN A 84 -15.42 13.50 -3.74
N THR A 85 -14.59 12.46 -3.79
CA THR A 85 -14.43 11.60 -4.97
C THR A 85 -14.70 10.15 -4.57
N LEU A 86 -15.71 9.52 -5.18
CA LEU A 86 -16.07 8.12 -4.90
C LEU A 86 -16.39 7.91 -3.40
N SER A 87 -17.15 8.84 -2.83
CA SER A 87 -17.40 8.95 -1.38
C SER A 87 -18.30 7.85 -0.79
N ASN A 88 -18.88 7.01 -1.64
CA ASN A 88 -19.72 5.88 -1.24
C ASN A 88 -18.91 4.65 -0.79
N ALA A 89 -17.58 4.72 -0.83
CA ALA A 89 -16.66 3.68 -0.40
C ALA A 89 -16.70 3.42 1.11
N LYS A 90 -16.17 2.26 1.51
CA LYS A 90 -15.92 1.91 2.92
C LYS A 90 -14.55 2.40 3.40
N LEU A 91 -13.57 2.43 2.51
CA LEU A 91 -12.21 2.86 2.81
C LEU A 91 -11.88 4.22 2.18
N THR A 92 -10.89 4.90 2.75
CA THR A 92 -10.16 5.98 2.06
C THR A 92 -8.95 5.39 1.37
N TYR A 93 -8.70 5.87 0.16
CA TYR A 93 -7.61 5.43 -0.70
C TYR A 93 -6.61 6.55 -0.97
N LEU A 94 -5.33 6.26 -0.74
CA LEU A 94 -4.20 7.15 -0.97
C LEU A 94 -3.15 6.47 -1.86
N ALA A 95 -2.57 7.24 -2.78
CA ALA A 95 -1.47 6.75 -3.61
C ALA A 95 -0.16 6.72 -2.81
N ILE A 96 0.56 5.60 -2.89
CA ILE A 96 1.95 5.46 -2.46
C ILE A 96 2.81 5.75 -3.70
N ARG A 97 3.65 6.79 -3.62
CA ARG A 97 4.32 7.37 -4.79
C ARG A 97 5.83 7.22 -4.68
N SER A 98 6.47 6.88 -5.80
CA SER A 98 7.89 7.14 -5.97
C SER A 98 8.11 8.54 -6.57
N VAL A 99 9.32 8.82 -7.07
CA VAL A 99 9.66 10.16 -7.60
C VAL A 99 8.74 10.58 -8.74
N ASP A 100 8.34 9.66 -9.63
CA ASP A 100 7.62 10.00 -10.87
C ASP A 100 6.30 9.23 -11.07
N LYS A 101 6.02 8.19 -10.29
CA LYS A 101 4.85 7.32 -10.49
C LYS A 101 4.19 6.86 -9.20
N VAL A 102 2.96 6.36 -9.33
CA VAL A 102 2.29 5.59 -8.27
C VAL A 102 2.82 4.16 -8.32
N VAL A 103 3.31 3.66 -7.19
CA VAL A 103 3.88 2.30 -7.07
C VAL A 103 2.96 1.35 -6.31
N ALA A 104 2.08 1.88 -5.46
CA ALA A 104 1.06 1.13 -4.73
C ALA A 104 -0.09 2.04 -4.29
N VAL A 105 -1.18 1.46 -3.80
CA VAL A 105 -2.32 2.21 -3.22
C VAL A 105 -2.61 1.69 -1.83
N LEU A 106 -2.71 2.60 -0.86
CA LEU A 106 -3.14 2.33 0.50
C LEU A 106 -4.66 2.54 0.62
N GLY A 107 -5.38 1.56 1.14
CA GLY A 107 -6.75 1.67 1.61
C GLY A 107 -6.82 1.50 3.14
N PHE A 108 -7.58 2.33 3.84
CA PHE A 108 -7.81 2.19 5.29
C PHE A 108 -9.17 2.74 5.70
N ALA A 109 -9.75 2.21 6.78
CA ALA A 109 -10.99 2.74 7.34
C ALA A 109 -10.66 3.94 8.23
N ASN A 110 -11.37 5.05 8.06
CA ASN A 110 -11.22 6.19 8.97
C ASN A 110 -11.93 5.94 10.29
N HIS A 111 -11.43 6.60 11.32
CA HIS A 111 -12.17 6.83 12.55
C HIS A 111 -13.35 7.78 12.30
N GLU A 112 -14.42 7.65 13.08
CA GLU A 112 -15.60 8.52 12.97
C GLU A 112 -15.26 10.01 13.16
N ASP A 113 -14.30 10.30 14.04
CA ASP A 113 -13.81 11.65 14.32
C ASP A 113 -12.80 12.16 13.26
N GLY A 114 -12.46 11.33 12.28
CA GLY A 114 -11.41 11.59 11.30
C GLY A 114 -10.00 11.37 11.86
N MET A 115 -9.00 11.68 11.04
CA MET A 115 -7.58 11.55 11.38
C MET A 115 -7.04 12.86 11.91
N ASP A 116 -6.33 12.83 13.03
CA ASP A 116 -5.73 14.05 13.57
C ASP A 116 -4.55 14.53 12.67
N PRO A 117 -4.14 15.81 12.76
CA PRO A 117 -3.05 16.33 11.93
C PRO A 117 -1.71 15.61 12.11
N PHE A 118 -1.40 15.12 13.30
CA PHE A 118 -0.18 14.38 13.60
C PHE A 118 -0.20 12.98 12.95
N GLU A 119 -1.28 12.21 13.15
CA GLU A 119 -1.49 10.92 12.49
C GLU A 119 -1.40 11.07 10.97
N LYS A 120 -2.04 12.09 10.41
CA LYS A 120 -2.02 12.38 8.98
C LYS A 120 -0.61 12.67 8.46
N ASN A 121 0.14 13.51 9.17
CA ASN A 121 1.51 13.85 8.77
C ASN A 121 2.41 12.62 8.85
N LEU A 122 2.26 11.79 9.89
CA LEU A 122 3.02 10.56 10.04
C LEU A 122 2.66 9.53 8.96
N LEU A 123 1.36 9.37 8.65
CA LEU A 123 0.91 8.53 7.56
C LEU A 123 1.51 8.94 6.22
N VAL A 124 1.47 10.24 5.90
CA VAL A 124 2.07 10.79 4.67
C VAL A 124 3.58 10.52 4.64
N SER A 125 4.27 10.66 5.77
CA SER A 125 5.70 10.34 5.86
C SER A 125 5.96 8.86 5.56
N LEU A 126 5.20 7.95 6.18
CA LEU A 126 5.36 6.51 5.99
C LEU A 126 5.14 6.09 4.53
N ILE A 127 4.10 6.59 3.88
CA ILE A 127 3.83 6.22 2.48
C ILE A 127 4.85 6.85 1.51
N ASN A 128 5.39 8.03 1.81
CA ASN A 128 6.44 8.64 0.99
C ASN A 128 7.74 7.84 1.09
N GLU A 129 8.16 7.46 2.30
CA GLU A 129 9.33 6.62 2.52
C GLU A 129 9.15 5.23 1.90
N GLY A 130 7.98 4.61 2.11
CA GLY A 130 7.62 3.34 1.50
C GLY A 130 7.68 3.38 -0.03
N GLY A 131 7.18 4.45 -0.65
CA GLY A 131 7.22 4.61 -2.10
C GLY A 131 8.65 4.70 -2.68
N LEU A 132 9.55 5.41 -2.01
CA LEU A 132 10.97 5.46 -2.37
C LEU A 132 11.68 4.11 -2.18
N ALA A 133 11.37 3.40 -1.09
CA ALA A 133 11.92 2.07 -0.82
C ALA A 133 11.48 1.06 -1.89
N LEU A 134 10.20 1.09 -2.29
CA LEU A 134 9.65 0.22 -3.33
C LEU A 134 10.29 0.47 -4.70
N GLU A 135 10.53 1.74 -5.06
CA GLU A 135 11.24 2.08 -6.28
C GLU A 135 12.68 1.56 -6.28
N LYS A 136 13.39 1.72 -5.16
CA LYS A 136 14.74 1.18 -5.01
C LYS A 136 14.78 -0.33 -5.19
N ALA A 137 13.85 -1.06 -4.55
CA ALA A 137 13.77 -2.52 -4.69
C ALA A 137 13.50 -2.95 -6.14
N SER A 138 12.61 -2.24 -6.85
CA SER A 138 12.34 -2.50 -8.27
C SER A 138 13.57 -2.29 -9.16
N LEU A 139 14.35 -1.23 -8.91
CA LEU A 139 15.58 -0.95 -9.66
C LEU A 139 16.65 -2.01 -9.40
N ASP A 140 16.79 -2.47 -8.15
CA ASP A 140 17.74 -3.53 -7.77
C ASP A 140 17.37 -4.87 -8.45
N GLU A 141 16.08 -5.20 -8.56
CA GLU A 141 15.56 -6.38 -9.27
C GLU A 141 15.86 -6.32 -10.78
N ASP A 142 15.58 -5.18 -11.43
CA ASP A 142 15.83 -5.00 -12.86
C ASP A 142 17.33 -5.07 -13.20
N GLN A 143 18.18 -4.48 -12.37
CA GLN A 143 19.63 -4.59 -12.51
C GLN A 143 20.14 -6.03 -12.36
N HIS A 144 19.53 -6.82 -11.47
CA HIS A 144 19.87 -8.24 -11.33
C HIS A 144 19.45 -9.03 -12.57
N ARG A 145 18.26 -8.77 -13.12
CA ARG A 145 17.75 -9.45 -14.33
C ARG A 145 18.55 -9.13 -15.59
N MET A 146 19.11 -7.93 -15.71
CA MET A 146 19.98 -7.55 -16.84
C MET A 146 21.41 -8.09 -16.75
N ARG A 147 21.81 -8.61 -15.59
CA ARG A 147 23.16 -9.16 -15.35
C ARG A 147 23.22 -10.69 -15.44
N CYS A 148 22.10 -11.37 -15.67
CA CYS A 148 21.99 -12.80 -15.91
C CYS A 148 21.77 -13.08 -17.41
#